data_AF-A0A1Y5IDL1-F1
#
_entry.id   AF-A0A1Y5IDL1-F1
#
_cell.length_a   1.000
_cell.length_b   1.000
_cell.length_c   1.000
_cell.angle_alpha   90.00
_cell.angle_beta   90.00
_cell.angle_gamma   90.00
#
_symmetry.space_group_name_H-M   'P 1'
#
loop_
_entity.id
_entity.type
_entity.pdbx_description
1 polymer ?
#
loop_
_entity_poly.entity_id
_entity_poly.type
_entity_poly.pdbx_seq_one_letter_code
_entity_poly.pdbx_strand_id
1 'polypeptide(L)'
;MPPKPNALASRIKRLMQKDDEVGKIAGAAPIVLAKALELFVKQLTTTTADVAALHGAKIVNASHLKGAVETVPQQFDFLSDLVEDAADLPPPPDL
;
A
#
# COMPACT_ATOMS: atom_id res chain seq x y z
N MET A 1 1.40 -29.13 20.81
CA MET A 1 0.37 -28.11 20.56
C MET A 1 0.41 -27.77 19.08
N PRO A 2 -0.70 -27.84 18.32
CA PRO A 2 -0.69 -27.43 16.92
C PRO A 2 -0.33 -25.93 16.82
N PRO A 3 0.38 -25.49 15.77
CA PRO A 3 0.74 -24.09 15.59
C PRO A 3 -0.53 -23.23 15.56
N LYS A 4 -0.52 -22.12 16.31
CA LYS A 4 -1.63 -21.16 16.29
C LYS A 4 -1.84 -20.67 14.86
N PRO A 5 -3.08 -20.67 14.34
CA PRO A 5 -3.36 -20.23 12.99
C PRO A 5 -2.93 -18.76 12.82
N ASN A 6 -2.17 -18.47 11.75
CA ASN A 6 -1.81 -17.11 11.40
C ASN A 6 -3.07 -16.38 10.92
N ALA A 7 -3.59 -15.48 11.75
CA ALA A 7 -4.82 -14.75 11.50
C ALA A 7 -4.74 -13.86 10.24
N LEU A 8 -3.58 -13.26 9.98
CA LEU A 8 -3.35 -12.43 8.78
C LEU A 8 -3.33 -13.29 7.51
N ALA A 9 -2.60 -14.40 7.50
CA ALA A 9 -2.58 -15.33 6.37
C ALA A 9 -3.99 -15.88 6.05
N SER A 10 -4.82 -16.11 7.07
CA SER A 10 -6.22 -16.54 6.90
C SER A 10 -7.12 -15.44 6.33
N ARG A 11 -6.84 -14.16 6.64
CA ARG A 11 -7.56 -13.01 6.05
C ARG A 11 -7.13 -12.78 4.61
N ILE A 12 -5.84 -12.87 4.33
CA ILE A 12 -5.27 -12.77 2.98
C ILE A 12 -5.86 -13.85 2.08
N LYS A 13 -5.87 -15.11 2.54
CA LYS A 13 -6.49 -16.21 1.78
C LYS A 13 -7.96 -15.90 1.43
N ARG A 14 -8.74 -15.41 2.38
CA ARG A 14 -10.15 -15.02 2.15
C ARG A 14 -10.30 -13.85 1.18
N LEU A 15 -9.37 -12.89 1.20
CA LEU A 15 -9.36 -11.78 0.25
C LEU A 15 -9.04 -12.27 -1.16
N MET A 16 -8.02 -13.13 -1.31
CA MET A 16 -7.65 -13.74 -2.59
C MET A 16 -8.80 -14.56 -3.19
N GLN A 17 -9.58 -15.26 -2.35
CA GLN A 17 -10.74 -16.05 -2.80
C GLN A 17 -12.01 -15.21 -3.06
N LYS A 18 -11.95 -13.87 -3.00
CA LYS A 18 -13.05 -13.02 -3.49
C LYS A 18 -13.04 -12.88 -5.01
N ASP A 19 -11.91 -13.18 -5.63
CA ASP A 19 -11.77 -13.25 -7.06
C ASP A 19 -12.21 -14.65 -7.52
N ASP A 20 -13.30 -14.71 -8.29
CA ASP A 20 -13.91 -15.97 -8.74
C ASP A 20 -13.00 -16.79 -9.68
N GLU A 21 -11.99 -16.16 -10.28
CA GLU A 21 -10.98 -16.84 -11.11
C GLU A 21 -9.89 -17.53 -10.26
N VAL A 22 -9.82 -17.22 -8.95
CA VAL A 22 -8.83 -17.81 -8.04
C VAL A 22 -9.31 -19.17 -7.50
N GLY A 23 -8.70 -20.24 -8.01
CA GLY A 23 -8.93 -21.61 -7.55
C GLY A 23 -8.21 -21.98 -6.24
N LYS A 24 -7.46 -23.09 -6.24
CA LYS A 24 -6.76 -23.57 -5.04
C LYS A 24 -5.50 -22.72 -4.77
N ILE A 25 -5.38 -22.23 -3.55
CA ILE A 25 -4.22 -21.44 -3.09
C ILE A 25 -3.27 -22.33 -2.28
N ALA A 26 -1.99 -22.35 -2.67
CA ALA A 26 -0.94 -23.04 -1.92
C ALA A 26 -0.78 -22.45 -0.51
N GLY A 27 -0.57 -23.29 0.50
CA GLY A 27 -0.51 -22.85 1.90
C GLY A 27 0.58 -21.80 2.21
N ALA A 28 1.67 -21.81 1.45
CA ALA A 28 2.76 -20.84 1.59
C ALA A 28 2.45 -19.45 1.02
N ALA A 29 1.58 -19.34 0.01
CA ALA A 29 1.35 -18.08 -0.71
C ALA A 29 0.78 -16.96 0.20
N PRO A 30 -0.24 -17.20 1.05
CA PRO A 30 -0.73 -16.17 1.97
C PRO A 30 0.30 -15.75 3.03
N ILE A 31 1.26 -16.62 3.36
CA ILE A 31 2.32 -16.33 4.35
C ILE A 31 3.36 -15.40 3.75
N VAL A 32 3.81 -15.69 2.52
CA VAL A 32 4.75 -14.81 1.80
C VAL A 32 4.10 -13.46 1.51
N LEU A 33 2.84 -13.47 1.06
CA LEU A 33 2.10 -12.24 0.79
C LEU A 33 1.90 -11.39 2.06
N ALA A 34 1.78 -12.00 3.24
CA ALA A 34 1.75 -11.26 4.51
C ALA A 34 3.03 -10.46 4.75
N LYS A 35 4.20 -11.02 4.44
CA LYS A 35 5.48 -10.31 4.57
C LYS A 35 5.66 -9.25 3.48
N ALA A 36 5.25 -9.54 2.24
CA ALA A 36 5.26 -8.57 1.16
C ALA A 36 4.35 -7.37 1.49
N LEU A 37 3.17 -7.59 2.07
CA LEU A 37 2.25 -6.54 2.48
C LEU A 37 2.85 -5.64 3.57
N GLU A 38 3.58 -6.21 4.53
CA GLU A 38 4.30 -5.43 5.55
C GLU A 38 5.34 -4.48 4.92
N LEU A 39 6.14 -5.00 3.97
CA LEU A 39 7.14 -4.21 3.25
C LEU A 39 6.47 -3.15 2.36
N PHE A 40 5.38 -3.50 1.69
CA PHE A 40 4.60 -2.59 0.85
C PHE A 40 4.04 -1.41 1.67
N VAL A 41 3.37 -1.67 2.80
CA VAL A 41 2.81 -0.61 3.65
C VAL A 41 3.92 0.28 4.21
N LYS A 42 5.08 -0.30 4.57
CA LYS A 42 6.24 0.49 5.00
C LYS A 42 6.72 1.40 3.88
N GLN A 43 6.91 0.90 2.66
CA GLN A 43 7.36 1.69 1.54
C GLN A 43 6.37 2.81 1.20
N LEU A 44 5.07 2.48 1.10
CA LEU A 44 4.02 3.44 0.78
C LEU A 44 3.94 4.57 1.82
N THR A 45 3.93 4.22 3.10
CA THR A 45 3.84 5.22 4.18
C THR A 45 5.10 6.06 4.31
N THR A 46 6.29 5.49 4.08
CA THR A 46 7.56 6.23 4.06
C THR A 46 7.57 7.24 2.91
N THR A 47 7.29 6.80 1.68
CA THR A 47 7.23 7.70 0.51
C THR A 47 6.17 8.78 0.69
N THR A 48 5.00 8.46 1.25
CA THR A 48 3.97 9.45 1.56
C THR A 48 4.44 10.48 2.60
N ALA A 49 5.17 10.05 3.62
CA ALA A 49 5.73 10.94 4.61
C ALA A 49 6.84 11.83 4.04
N ASP A 50 7.68 11.29 3.15
CA ASP A 50 8.73 12.05 2.45
C ASP A 50 8.11 13.15 1.56
N VAL A 51 7.04 12.81 0.82
CA VAL A 51 6.27 13.79 0.05
C VAL A 51 5.67 14.86 0.96
N ALA A 52 5.09 14.48 2.10
CA ALA A 52 4.57 15.46 3.07
C ALA A 52 5.67 16.40 3.59
N ALA A 53 6.82 15.84 3.95
CA ALA A 53 7.96 16.62 4.44
C ALA A 53 8.53 17.57 3.38
N LEU A 54 8.60 17.14 2.12
CA LEU A 54 9.02 17.96 0.98
C LEU A 54 8.11 19.19 0.79
N HIS A 55 6.83 19.06 1.14
CA HIS A 55 5.85 20.15 1.07
C HIS A 55 5.69 20.89 2.42
N GLY A 56 6.63 20.71 3.36
CA GLY A 56 6.64 21.39 4.66
C GLY A 56 5.54 20.94 5.63
N ALA A 57 4.84 19.84 5.33
CA ALA A 57 3.76 19.32 6.16
C ALA A 57 4.29 18.41 7.27
N LYS A 58 3.70 18.53 8.47
CA LYS A 58 3.96 17.65 9.62
C LYS A 58 2.95 16.51 9.76
N ILE A 59 1.88 16.55 8.98
CA ILE A 59 0.75 15.60 9.03
C ILE A 59 0.48 15.13 7.61
N VAL A 60 0.42 13.80 7.44
CA VAL A 60 0.07 13.16 6.17
C VAL A 60 -1.43 13.29 5.91
N ASN A 61 -1.81 13.46 4.64
CA ASN A 61 -3.19 13.53 4.17
C ASN A 61 -3.30 12.82 2.80
N ALA A 62 -4.50 12.81 2.21
CA ALA A 62 -4.75 12.13 0.94
C ALA A 62 -3.95 12.72 -0.23
N SER A 63 -3.71 14.04 -0.27
CA SER A 63 -2.89 14.69 -1.31
C SER A 63 -1.44 14.22 -1.28
N HIS A 64 -0.86 14.03 -0.09
CA HIS A 64 0.47 13.44 0.05
C HIS A 64 0.54 12.01 -0.48
N LEU A 65 -0.53 11.23 -0.27
CA LEU A 65 -0.61 9.86 -0.78
C LEU A 65 -0.70 9.85 -2.31
N LYS A 66 -1.49 10.74 -2.90
CA LYS A 66 -1.55 10.92 -4.36
C LYS A 66 -0.18 11.28 -4.94
N GLY A 67 0.49 12.27 -4.38
CA GLY A 67 1.84 12.64 -4.79
C GLY A 67 2.86 11.48 -4.66
N ALA A 68 2.72 10.62 -3.64
CA ALA A 68 3.57 9.44 -3.49
C ALA A 68 3.34 8.40 -4.59
N VAL A 69 2.08 8.15 -4.97
CA VAL A 69 1.70 7.28 -6.08
C VAL A 69 2.32 7.79 -7.40
N GLU A 70 2.23 9.10 -7.64
CA GLU A 70 2.76 9.75 -8.85
C GLU A 70 4.29 9.82 -8.89
N THR A 71 4.95 9.88 -7.73
CA THR A 71 6.43 9.94 -7.63
C THR A 71 7.09 8.60 -7.98
N VAL A 72 6.41 7.47 -7.69
CA VAL A 72 6.95 6.12 -7.89
C VAL A 72 5.97 5.25 -8.70
N PRO A 73 5.66 5.64 -9.96
CA PRO A 73 4.59 5.01 -10.74
C PRO A 73 4.86 3.53 -11.00
N GLN A 74 6.11 3.13 -11.23
CA GLN A 74 6.47 1.72 -11.44
C GLN A 74 6.17 0.80 -10.25
N GLN A 75 5.95 1.35 -9.05
CA GLN A 75 5.61 0.58 -7.85
C GLN A 75 4.17 0.77 -7.40
N PHE A 76 3.55 1.91 -7.71
CA PHE A 76 2.27 2.34 -7.13
C PHE A 76 1.17 2.67 -8.15
N ASP A 77 1.41 2.54 -9.46
CA ASP A 77 0.41 2.83 -10.50
C ASP A 77 -0.95 2.15 -10.29
N PHE A 78 -0.97 0.94 -9.73
CA PHE A 78 -2.20 0.21 -9.38
C PHE A 78 -3.08 0.90 -8.32
N LEU A 79 -2.59 1.96 -7.68
CA LEU A 79 -3.33 2.79 -6.73
C LEU A 79 -3.91 4.06 -7.35
N SER A 80 -3.60 4.37 -8.62
CA SER A 80 -3.94 5.66 -9.26
C SER A 80 -5.44 5.97 -9.16
N ASP A 81 -6.28 5.00 -9.51
CA ASP A 81 -7.74 5.14 -9.45
C ASP A 81 -8.24 5.33 -8.01
N LEU A 82 -7.55 4.79 -7.00
CA LEU A 82 -7.94 4.94 -5.60
C LEU A 82 -7.63 6.33 -5.03
N VAL A 83 -6.71 7.07 -5.65
CA VAL A 83 -6.26 8.39 -5.19
C VAL A 83 -6.72 9.53 -6.10
N GLU A 84 -7.50 9.23 -7.15
CA GLU A 84 -7.89 10.20 -8.18
C GLU A 84 -8.59 11.44 -7.61
N ASP A 85 -9.48 11.24 -6.64
CA ASP A 85 -10.29 12.29 -6.00
C ASP A 85 -9.49 13.17 -5.02
N ALA A 86 -8.27 12.77 -4.65
CA ALA A 86 -7.44 13.59 -3.78
C ALA A 86 -6.94 14.82 -4.54
N ALA A 87 -6.92 15.97 -3.84
CA ALA A 87 -6.40 17.21 -4.41
C ALA A 87 -4.90 17.06 -4.73
N ASP A 88 -4.47 17.65 -5.85
CA ASP A 88 -3.06 17.71 -6.22
C ASP A 88 -2.28 18.57 -5.22
N LEU A 89 -1.01 18.23 -5.02
CA LEU A 89 -0.13 19.06 -4.21
C LEU A 89 0.28 20.30 -5.00
N PRO A 90 0.39 21.46 -4.35
CA PRO A 90 1.09 22.59 -4.95
C PRO A 90 2.56 22.20 -5.16
N PRO A 91 3.30 22.91 -6.03
CA PRO A 91 4.74 22.74 -6.14
C PRO A 91 5.41 22.81 -4.76
N PRO A 92 6.48 22.04 -4.51
CA PRO A 92 7.26 22.17 -3.29
C PRO A 92 7.71 23.63 -3.09
N PRO A 93 7.80 24.12 -1.85
CA PRO A 93 8.39 25.43 -1.58
C PRO A 93 9.77 25.52 -2.23
N ASP A 94 10.08 26.66 -2.86
CA ASP A 94 11.44 26.92 -3.35
C ASP A 94 12.42 26.77 -2.16
N LEU A 95 13.37 25.84 -2.30
CA LEU A 95 14.45 25.62 -1.32
C LEU A 95 15.55 26.69 -1.45
#